data_AF-A0A2V8R6X5-F1
#
_entry.id   AF-A0A2V8R6X5-F1
#
_cell.length_a   1.000
_cell.length_b   1.000
_cell.length_c   1.000
_cell.angle_alpha   90.00
_cell.angle_beta   90.00
_cell.angle_gamma   90.00
#
_symmetry.space_group_name_H-M   'P 1'
#
loop_
_entity.id
_entity.type
_entity.pdbx_description
1 polymer ?
#
loop_
_entity_poly.entity_id
_entity_poly.type
_entity_poly.pdbx_seq_one_letter_code
_entity_poly.pdbx_strand_id
1 'polypeptide(L)'
;MPESHALRTNYHLATVAEHISYSQKRRDLDTAEHRFIKFALQDFRAFVSRSAEVFESESGWEAAAAICRRLSGILDEWLGRAFFTSVGEFRFAPLGSPALQRKGGYRELLRWWLRFRTAAELSWGGGEDLFHAGHRDVAQLYEYWLFFELLSWFYRKCAAQSRPPIEELIEGLDENRPNLRLKTRVQLGPFVGAFVTSSRHLNARFAYNRRFDVSSQHEQPGSWTRRLHPDYTFTFWPEGMEEAEAERLESLVHVHFDAKYRVESIEGLFGGNATDEVDEEQDDNYKRQDLLKMHAYRDAIKRSHGAYVLYPGRRSSSVTFRGFFHEILPGLGAFAIAPDESGDAQGMQALEEFLDEVLLHLANRTTAQERISYHVSEAYRLHEPAVAYGAVTLPEKDIYAEEFRAPPPAEDMVLFAWYRTDAQRHLAESNEGFAYVRLGLRAGAFHVHPNLARVRHILLRTSGGLVAPGLLTLREPGFRVYTREQLRDVLRQHARGAGVAAWESDVAIDADDYIYALFRCRPDFRFADQIWHEQRVMELIEAFETDARNKLIENVGRTSPYPRILPLRDLLKARG
;
A
#
# COMPACT_ATOMS: atom_id res chain seq x y z
N MET A 1 -18.00 -85.84 43.86
CA MET A 1 -17.46 -85.73 45.24
C MET A 1 -17.80 -86.98 46.05
N PRO A 2 -16.90 -87.49 46.91
CA PRO A 2 -17.19 -88.60 47.83
C PRO A 2 -18.42 -88.32 48.71
N GLU A 3 -19.18 -89.35 49.08
CA GLU A 3 -20.45 -89.19 49.82
C GLU A 3 -20.29 -88.62 51.24
N SER A 4 -19.12 -88.81 51.85
CA SER A 4 -18.76 -88.27 53.16
C SER A 4 -18.28 -86.82 53.15
N HIS A 5 -18.24 -86.15 51.98
CA HIS A 5 -17.74 -84.78 51.88
C HIS A 5 -18.79 -83.78 52.38
N ALA A 6 -18.43 -82.89 53.32
CA ALA A 6 -19.34 -81.97 54.02
C ALA A 6 -20.20 -81.09 53.08
N LEU A 7 -19.68 -80.69 51.92
CA LEU A 7 -20.45 -79.94 50.91
C LEU A 7 -21.59 -80.74 50.27
N ARG A 8 -21.47 -82.07 50.19
CA ARG A 8 -22.52 -82.96 49.68
C ARG A 8 -23.53 -83.28 50.77
N THR A 9 -23.07 -83.49 52.01
CA THR A 9 -23.93 -83.81 53.16
C THR A 9 -24.77 -82.61 53.62
N ASN A 10 -24.20 -81.41 53.64
CA ASN A 10 -24.87 -80.23 54.18
C ASN A 10 -25.56 -79.35 53.12
N TYR A 11 -25.12 -79.42 51.86
CA TYR A 11 -25.61 -78.54 50.79
C TYR A 11 -26.06 -79.30 49.52
N HIS A 12 -26.11 -80.64 49.55
CA HIS A 12 -26.58 -81.51 48.47
C HIS A 12 -25.91 -81.31 47.10
N LEU A 13 -24.69 -80.78 47.07
CA LEU A 13 -23.94 -80.57 45.83
C LEU A 13 -23.28 -81.88 45.37
N ALA A 14 -23.73 -82.43 44.25
CA ALA A 14 -23.22 -83.69 43.68
C ALA A 14 -21.83 -83.51 42.99
N THR A 15 -21.60 -82.33 42.43
CA THR A 15 -20.36 -81.91 41.77
C THR A 15 -20.04 -80.47 42.16
N VAL A 16 -18.75 -80.11 42.17
CA VAL A 16 -18.30 -78.72 42.34
C VAL A 16 -17.66 -78.30 41.03
N ALA A 17 -17.86 -77.06 40.62
CA ALA A 17 -17.23 -76.53 39.41
C ALA A 17 -15.70 -76.48 39.63
N GLU A 18 -14.94 -77.12 38.73
CA GLU A 18 -13.47 -77.15 38.78
C GLU A 18 -12.86 -75.77 38.47
N HIS A 19 -13.60 -74.92 37.74
CA HIS A 19 -13.26 -73.53 37.45
C HIS A 19 -14.47 -72.62 37.71
N ILE A 20 -14.23 -71.46 38.31
CA ILE A 20 -15.25 -70.43 38.54
C ILE A 20 -14.83 -69.18 37.75
N SER A 21 -15.68 -68.72 36.83
CA SER A 21 -15.46 -67.46 36.11
C SER A 21 -15.82 -66.29 37.02
N TYR A 22 -14.86 -65.42 37.31
CA TYR A 22 -15.10 -64.15 38.01
C TYR A 22 -14.45 -62.99 37.23
N SER A 23 -15.08 -61.82 37.27
CA SER A 23 -14.56 -60.62 36.61
C SER A 23 -13.56 -59.91 37.52
N GLN A 24 -12.29 -59.84 37.12
CA GLN A 24 -11.26 -59.07 37.80
C GLN A 24 -10.87 -57.84 36.98
N LYS A 25 -10.91 -56.64 37.57
CA LYS A 25 -10.35 -55.44 36.95
C LYS A 25 -8.83 -55.45 37.13
N ARG A 26 -8.10 -55.65 36.04
CA ARG A 26 -6.64 -55.50 35.99
C ARG A 26 -6.29 -54.21 35.25
N ARG A 27 -5.28 -53.48 35.71
CA ARG A 27 -4.69 -52.39 34.93
C ARG A 27 -3.84 -53.02 33.85
N ASP A 28 -4.30 -52.90 32.61
CA ASP A 28 -3.53 -53.28 31.43
C ASP A 28 -2.88 -52.03 30.85
N LEU A 29 -1.56 -52.06 30.71
CA LEU A 29 -0.81 -50.99 30.08
C LEU A 29 -0.68 -51.23 28.58
N ASP A 30 -1.20 -52.33 28.04
CA ASP A 30 -1.13 -52.63 26.62
C ASP A 30 -2.30 -52.03 25.81
N THR A 31 -2.43 -50.70 25.86
CA THR A 31 -3.48 -49.95 25.14
C THR A 31 -3.06 -49.62 23.71
N ALA A 32 -4.03 -49.35 22.84
CA ALA A 32 -3.75 -48.97 21.45
C ALA A 32 -2.88 -47.71 21.35
N GLU A 33 -3.08 -46.74 22.26
CA GLU A 33 -2.29 -45.52 22.34
C GLU A 33 -0.84 -45.83 22.73
N HIS A 34 -0.61 -46.64 23.78
CA HIS A 34 0.75 -47.02 24.17
C HIS A 34 1.47 -47.80 23.07
N ARG A 35 0.76 -48.69 22.36
CA ARG A 35 1.30 -49.40 21.19
C ARG A 35 1.71 -48.44 20.08
N PHE A 36 0.92 -47.38 19.83
CA PHE A 36 1.29 -46.32 18.89
C PHE A 36 2.54 -45.56 19.35
N ILE A 37 2.64 -45.18 20.63
CA ILE A 37 3.83 -44.50 21.16
C ILE A 37 5.09 -45.35 20.99
N LYS A 38 5.01 -46.65 21.33
CA LYS A 38 6.10 -47.61 21.12
C LYS A 38 6.52 -47.66 19.64
N PHE A 39 5.54 -47.76 18.75
CA PHE A 39 5.77 -47.76 17.30
C PHE A 39 6.44 -46.47 16.81
N ALA A 40 5.96 -45.29 17.22
CA ALA A 40 6.55 -44.01 16.81
C ALA A 40 8.03 -43.89 17.22
N LEU A 41 8.37 -44.34 18.44
CA LEU A 41 9.76 -44.36 18.91
C LEU A 41 10.61 -45.37 18.13
N GLN A 42 10.07 -46.54 17.80
CA GLN A 42 10.74 -47.53 16.95
C GLN A 42 10.99 -47.00 15.54
N ASP A 43 10.05 -46.23 14.99
CA ASP A 43 10.16 -45.60 13.66
C ASP A 43 11.26 -44.53 13.64
N PHE A 44 11.30 -43.64 14.65
CA PHE A 44 12.41 -42.69 14.82
C PHE A 44 13.76 -43.40 14.95
N ARG A 45 13.80 -44.47 15.76
CA ARG A 45 15.02 -45.24 16.00
C ARG A 45 15.53 -45.88 14.72
N ALA A 46 14.64 -46.48 13.94
CA ALA A 46 14.99 -47.09 12.66
C ALA A 46 15.53 -46.06 11.67
N PHE A 47 14.92 -44.88 11.60
CA PHE A 47 15.40 -43.79 10.74
C PHE A 47 16.79 -43.30 11.16
N VAL A 48 16.97 -42.94 12.42
CA VAL A 48 18.25 -42.41 12.93
C VAL A 48 19.38 -43.44 12.77
N SER A 49 19.11 -44.72 13.03
CA SER A 49 20.10 -45.79 12.79
C SER A 49 20.50 -45.87 11.32
N ARG A 50 19.53 -45.81 10.40
CA ARG A 50 19.83 -45.81 8.96
C ARG A 50 20.61 -44.55 8.54
N SER A 51 20.25 -43.38 9.07
CA SER A 51 20.98 -42.14 8.82
C SER A 51 22.42 -42.21 9.34
N ALA A 52 22.65 -42.82 10.51
CA ALA A 52 23.99 -43.04 11.03
C ALA A 52 24.84 -43.90 10.08
N GLU A 53 24.30 -45.01 9.57
CA GLU A 53 24.98 -45.87 8.60
C GLU A 53 25.38 -45.11 7.33
N VAL A 54 24.50 -44.24 6.82
CA VAL A 54 24.80 -43.39 5.65
C VAL A 54 25.91 -42.39 5.97
N PHE A 55 25.80 -41.64 7.07
CA PHE A 55 26.80 -40.64 7.44
C PHE A 55 28.16 -41.22 7.80
N GLU A 56 28.22 -42.46 8.31
CA GLU A 56 29.49 -43.16 8.58
C GLU A 56 30.18 -43.63 7.29
N SER A 57 29.42 -43.78 6.20
CA SER A 57 29.96 -44.19 4.90
C SER A 57 30.57 -43.05 4.07
N GLU A 58 30.35 -41.78 4.47
CA GLU A 58 30.85 -40.59 3.78
C GLU A 58 31.82 -39.77 4.64
N SER A 59 32.93 -39.33 4.05
CA SER A 59 33.93 -38.48 4.71
C SER A 59 33.39 -37.05 4.93
N GLY A 60 33.55 -36.49 6.14
CA GLY A 60 33.14 -35.12 6.48
C GLY A 60 31.82 -35.00 7.26
N TRP A 61 31.13 -36.12 7.51
CA TRP A 61 29.85 -36.17 8.24
C TRP A 61 29.98 -36.80 9.65
N GLU A 62 31.19 -36.88 10.21
CA GLU A 62 31.48 -37.61 11.45
C GLU A 62 30.70 -37.04 12.65
N ALA A 63 30.47 -35.72 12.67
CA ALA A 63 29.68 -35.06 13.70
C ALA A 63 28.19 -35.45 13.63
N ALA A 64 27.61 -35.51 12.42
CA ALA A 64 26.23 -35.94 12.21
C ALA A 64 26.05 -37.42 12.56
N ALA A 65 27.00 -38.27 12.17
CA ALA A 65 27.05 -39.68 12.58
C ALA A 65 27.11 -39.84 14.11
N ALA A 66 27.93 -39.03 14.80
CA ALA A 66 28.00 -39.04 16.26
C ALA A 66 26.68 -38.63 16.93
N ILE A 67 25.99 -37.62 16.40
CA ILE A 67 24.66 -37.21 16.89
C ILE A 67 23.65 -38.34 16.68
N CYS A 68 23.63 -38.96 15.49
CA CYS A 68 22.71 -40.05 15.21
C CYS A 68 22.94 -41.23 16.15
N ARG A 69 24.19 -41.64 16.39
CA ARG A 69 24.50 -42.70 17.38
C ARG A 69 24.02 -42.36 18.78
N ARG A 70 24.22 -41.11 19.23
CA ARG A 70 23.75 -40.65 20.53
C ARG A 70 22.23 -40.74 20.63
N LEU A 71 21.52 -40.28 19.61
CA LEU A 71 20.06 -40.31 19.55
C LEU A 71 19.51 -41.75 19.50
N SER A 72 20.11 -42.63 18.69
CA SER A 72 19.77 -44.06 18.69
C SER A 72 19.98 -44.68 20.07
N GLY A 73 21.07 -44.35 20.77
CA GLY A 73 21.31 -44.82 22.13
C GLY A 73 20.25 -44.38 23.14
N ILE A 74 19.80 -43.11 23.06
CA ILE A 74 18.71 -42.59 23.91
C ILE A 74 17.40 -43.32 23.63
N LEU A 75 17.09 -43.56 22.35
CA LEU A 75 15.86 -44.25 21.94
C LEU A 75 15.88 -45.73 22.35
N ASP A 76 17.03 -46.39 22.24
CA ASP A 76 17.22 -47.79 22.69
C ASP A 76 17.08 -47.88 24.22
N GLU A 77 17.62 -46.92 24.98
CA GLU A 77 17.44 -46.86 26.43
C GLU A 77 15.95 -46.71 26.79
N TRP A 78 15.21 -45.85 26.09
CA TRP A 78 13.78 -45.66 26.33
C TRP A 78 12.97 -46.90 25.99
N LEU A 79 13.20 -47.49 24.80
CA LEU A 79 12.52 -48.70 24.34
C LEU A 79 12.84 -49.93 25.20
N GLY A 80 14.01 -49.95 25.85
CA GLY A 80 14.43 -51.01 26.77
C GLY A 80 13.76 -50.97 28.16
N ARG A 81 13.01 -49.91 28.50
CA ARG A 81 12.35 -49.79 29.81
C ARG A 81 11.21 -50.82 29.95
N ALA A 82 11.01 -51.30 31.18
CA ALA A 82 10.00 -52.33 31.52
C ALA A 82 8.56 -51.97 31.06
N PHE A 83 8.26 -50.68 30.91
CA PHE A 83 7.01 -50.22 30.33
C PHE A 83 6.84 -50.71 28.89
N PHE A 84 7.80 -50.45 28.00
CA PHE A 84 7.69 -50.80 26.58
C PHE A 84 7.86 -52.28 26.29
N THR A 85 8.50 -53.05 27.19
CA THR A 85 8.52 -54.52 27.09
C THR A 85 7.15 -55.13 27.38
N SER A 86 6.33 -54.48 28.21
CA SER A 86 4.96 -54.91 28.53
C SER A 86 3.89 -54.47 27.51
N VAL A 87 4.25 -53.60 26.56
CA VAL A 87 3.37 -53.10 25.49
C VAL A 87 3.54 -53.97 24.24
N GLY A 88 2.43 -54.44 23.69
CA GLY A 88 2.38 -55.28 22.50
C GLY A 88 2.71 -54.55 21.21
N GLU A 89 2.59 -55.25 20.09
CA GLU A 89 2.86 -54.69 18.77
C GLU A 89 1.74 -53.78 18.29
N PHE A 90 2.16 -52.75 17.53
CA PHE A 90 1.24 -51.87 16.84
C PHE A 90 0.53 -52.59 15.70
N ARG A 91 -0.80 -52.64 15.77
CA ARG A 91 -1.65 -53.31 14.78
C ARG A 91 -2.42 -52.34 13.88
N PHE A 92 -2.82 -51.20 14.43
CA PHE A 92 -3.56 -50.15 13.73
C PHE A 92 -3.41 -48.82 14.46
N ALA A 93 -3.52 -47.70 13.71
CA ALA A 93 -3.42 -46.36 14.25
C ALA A 93 -4.74 -45.95 14.95
N PRO A 94 -4.76 -45.69 16.27
CA PRO A 94 -5.97 -45.26 16.96
C PRO A 94 -6.16 -43.74 16.81
N LEU A 95 -6.20 -43.25 15.57
CA LEU A 95 -6.29 -41.81 15.29
C LEU A 95 -7.56 -41.17 15.86
N GLY A 96 -8.64 -41.93 16.05
CA GLY A 96 -9.87 -41.48 16.70
C GLY A 96 -9.83 -41.47 18.24
N SER A 97 -8.73 -41.87 18.88
CA SER A 97 -8.63 -41.92 20.34
C SER A 97 -8.55 -40.51 20.94
N PRO A 98 -9.49 -40.12 21.83
CA PRO A 98 -9.41 -38.83 22.52
C PRO A 98 -8.17 -38.70 23.40
N ALA A 99 -7.67 -39.83 23.94
CA ALA A 99 -6.45 -39.83 24.74
C ALA A 99 -5.24 -39.48 23.87
N LEU A 100 -5.14 -40.08 22.68
CA LEU A 100 -4.05 -39.78 21.75
C LEU A 100 -4.10 -38.33 21.22
N GLN A 101 -5.31 -37.81 20.95
CA GLN A 101 -5.48 -36.47 20.39
C GLN A 101 -5.40 -35.33 21.41
N ARG A 102 -5.85 -35.52 22.65
CA ARG A 102 -6.07 -34.42 23.61
C ARG A 102 -5.17 -34.48 24.85
N LYS A 103 -4.70 -35.66 25.26
CA LYS A 103 -3.92 -35.80 26.50
C LYS A 103 -2.48 -35.35 26.26
N GLY A 104 -1.96 -34.49 27.16
CA GLY A 104 -0.56 -34.08 27.15
C GLY A 104 0.40 -35.28 27.27
N GLY A 105 1.53 -35.19 26.59
CA GLY A 105 2.47 -36.28 26.30
C GLY A 105 2.10 -37.01 25.00
N TYR A 106 0.87 -37.52 24.90
CA TYR A 106 0.41 -38.29 23.74
C TYR A 106 0.23 -37.43 22.50
N ARG A 107 -0.43 -36.29 22.67
CA ARG A 107 -0.73 -35.34 21.59
C ARG A 107 0.55 -34.80 20.97
N GLU A 108 1.55 -34.49 21.78
CA GLU A 108 2.86 -34.01 21.36
C GLU A 108 3.58 -35.09 20.54
N LEU A 109 3.63 -36.33 21.04
CA LEU A 109 4.29 -37.40 20.30
C LEU A 109 3.57 -37.74 18.99
N LEU A 110 2.23 -37.74 18.97
CA LEU A 110 1.46 -37.90 17.74
C LEU A 110 1.78 -36.79 16.73
N ARG A 111 1.82 -35.53 17.17
CA ARG A 111 2.17 -34.39 16.30
C ARG A 111 3.60 -34.47 15.80
N TRP A 112 4.55 -34.82 16.65
CA TRP A 112 5.95 -35.00 16.25
C TRP A 112 6.11 -36.13 15.26
N TRP A 113 5.46 -37.27 15.48
CA TRP A 113 5.50 -38.40 14.56
C TRP A 113 4.86 -38.06 13.21
N LEU A 114 3.70 -37.37 13.20
CA LEU A 114 3.08 -36.90 11.95
C LEU A 114 4.00 -35.93 11.21
N ARG A 115 4.57 -34.92 11.89
CA ARG A 115 5.52 -33.97 11.31
C ARG A 115 6.75 -34.67 10.74
N PHE A 116 7.31 -35.60 11.50
CA PHE A 116 8.46 -36.40 11.10
C PHE A 116 8.17 -37.22 9.85
N ARG A 117 7.03 -37.93 9.80
CA ARG A 117 6.62 -38.70 8.61
C ARG A 117 6.41 -37.79 7.41
N THR A 118 5.72 -36.66 7.57
CA THR A 118 5.54 -35.70 6.47
C THR A 118 6.88 -35.12 6.00
N ALA A 119 7.82 -34.85 6.92
CA ALA A 119 9.15 -34.32 6.59
C ALA A 119 10.09 -35.38 5.97
N ALA A 120 9.93 -36.64 6.33
CA ALA A 120 10.70 -37.77 5.81
C ALA A 120 10.12 -38.34 4.49
N GLU A 121 8.80 -38.22 4.28
CA GLU A 121 8.09 -38.63 3.07
C GLU A 121 8.01 -37.51 2.02
N LEU A 122 8.31 -36.27 2.40
CA LEU A 122 8.73 -35.23 1.48
C LEU A 122 9.90 -35.82 0.67
N SER A 123 9.60 -36.34 -0.51
CA SER A 123 10.60 -36.85 -1.40
C SER A 123 11.41 -35.66 -1.88
N TRP A 124 12.58 -35.48 -1.28
CA TRP A 124 13.61 -34.56 -1.68
C TRP A 124 14.18 -34.99 -3.04
N GLY A 125 13.40 -34.81 -4.10
CA GLY A 125 13.94 -34.80 -5.46
C GLY A 125 14.84 -33.57 -5.55
N GLY A 126 16.15 -33.80 -5.37
CA GLY A 126 17.15 -32.75 -5.15
C GLY A 126 17.70 -32.68 -3.71
N GLY A 127 17.51 -33.71 -2.85
CA GLY A 127 18.14 -33.74 -1.52
C GLY A 127 19.66 -33.74 -1.55
N GLU A 128 20.25 -34.40 -2.56
CA GLU A 128 21.70 -34.29 -2.86
C GLU A 128 22.06 -32.86 -3.28
N ASP A 129 21.19 -32.18 -4.01
CA ASP A 129 21.31 -30.77 -4.40
C ASP A 129 20.96 -29.77 -3.27
N LEU A 130 20.26 -30.17 -2.21
CA LEU A 130 19.94 -29.25 -1.09
C LEU A 130 21.15 -29.03 -0.18
N PHE A 131 22.03 -30.04 -0.11
CA PHE A 131 23.26 -30.01 0.67
C PHE A 131 24.52 -29.81 -0.20
N HIS A 132 24.50 -30.16 -1.49
CA HIS A 132 25.58 -29.85 -2.44
C HIS A 132 25.29 -28.74 -3.48
N ALA A 133 24.03 -28.39 -3.77
CA ALA A 133 23.63 -27.40 -4.79
C ALA A 133 22.67 -26.30 -4.28
N GLY A 134 23.15 -25.52 -3.31
CA GLY A 134 23.20 -24.07 -3.46
C GLY A 134 21.89 -23.25 -3.36
N HIS A 135 21.57 -22.81 -2.14
CA HIS A 135 20.86 -21.55 -1.79
C HIS A 135 19.46 -21.23 -2.37
N ARG A 136 19.01 -21.84 -3.47
CA ARG A 136 17.80 -21.44 -4.20
C ARG A 136 16.53 -22.04 -3.61
N ASP A 137 16.57 -23.30 -3.16
CA ASP A 137 15.42 -23.97 -2.56
C ASP A 137 15.12 -23.48 -1.13
N VAL A 138 16.14 -23.10 -0.36
CA VAL A 138 15.96 -22.52 0.97
C VAL A 138 15.32 -21.12 0.89
N ALA A 139 15.70 -20.32 -0.12
CA ALA A 139 15.11 -19.01 -0.35
C ALA A 139 13.61 -19.11 -0.65
N GLN A 140 13.21 -20.11 -1.44
CA GLN A 140 11.81 -20.36 -1.74
C GLN A 140 11.02 -20.83 -0.51
N LEU A 141 11.60 -21.68 0.34
CA LEU A 141 10.96 -22.07 1.61
C LEU A 141 10.74 -20.87 2.55
N TYR A 142 11.73 -19.97 2.62
CA TYR A 142 11.60 -18.74 3.40
C TYR A 142 10.49 -17.84 2.87
N GLU A 143 10.39 -17.69 1.56
CA GLU A 143 9.31 -16.96 0.89
C GLU A 143 7.92 -17.57 1.18
N TYR A 144 7.81 -18.90 1.15
CA TYR A 144 6.55 -19.60 1.46
C TYR A 144 6.16 -19.44 2.93
N TRP A 145 7.14 -19.51 3.83
CA TRP A 145 6.89 -19.29 5.26
C TRP A 145 6.37 -17.86 5.52
N LEU A 146 7.05 -16.85 4.97
CA LEU A 146 6.62 -15.45 5.05
C LEU A 146 5.22 -15.23 4.47
N PHE A 147 4.86 -15.91 3.38
CA PHE A 147 3.51 -15.84 2.82
C PHE A 147 2.45 -16.18 3.88
N PHE A 148 2.62 -17.26 4.63
CA PHE A 148 1.66 -17.68 5.65
C PHE A 148 1.61 -16.74 6.86
N GLU A 149 2.75 -16.15 7.25
CA GLU A 149 2.81 -15.14 8.31
C GLU A 149 2.06 -13.87 7.90
N LEU A 150 2.31 -13.35 6.69
CA LEU A 150 1.63 -12.19 6.12
C LEU A 150 0.13 -12.45 5.91
N LEU A 151 -0.23 -13.63 5.41
CA LEU A 151 -1.62 -14.04 5.24
C LEU A 151 -2.34 -14.10 6.60
N SER A 152 -1.68 -14.66 7.62
CA SER A 152 -2.22 -14.75 8.98
C SER A 152 -2.44 -13.37 9.60
N TRP A 153 -1.50 -12.44 9.39
CA TRP A 153 -1.68 -11.03 9.75
C TRP A 153 -2.86 -10.39 9.02
N PHE A 154 -2.96 -10.57 7.69
CA PHE A 154 -4.02 -10.00 6.87
C PHE A 154 -5.41 -10.44 7.36
N TYR A 155 -5.61 -11.73 7.61
CA TYR A 155 -6.88 -12.25 8.13
C TYR A 155 -7.23 -11.72 9.53
N ARG A 156 -6.23 -11.53 10.38
CA ARG A 156 -6.42 -11.01 11.74
C ARG A 156 -6.77 -9.53 11.75
N LYS A 157 -6.15 -8.73 10.86
CA LYS A 157 -6.29 -7.26 10.85
C LYS A 157 -7.37 -6.74 9.90
N CYS A 158 -7.52 -7.35 8.72
CA CYS A 158 -8.40 -6.85 7.66
C CYS A 158 -9.76 -7.58 7.60
N ALA A 159 -10.23 -8.16 8.70
CA ALA A 159 -11.57 -8.77 8.83
C ALA A 159 -12.03 -9.62 7.62
N ALA A 160 -11.11 -10.38 7.00
CA ALA A 160 -11.38 -11.09 5.76
C ALA A 160 -12.33 -12.29 5.97
N GLN A 161 -13.27 -12.50 5.04
CA GLN A 161 -14.51 -13.26 5.29
C GLN A 161 -14.36 -14.80 5.38
N SER A 162 -13.20 -15.38 5.08
CA SER A 162 -12.83 -16.76 5.48
C SER A 162 -11.43 -17.12 4.98
N ARG A 163 -10.68 -17.91 5.76
CA ARG A 163 -9.40 -18.46 5.32
C ARG A 163 -9.62 -19.50 4.22
N PRO A 164 -8.81 -19.52 3.15
CA PRO A 164 -8.94 -20.53 2.11
C PRO A 164 -8.54 -21.89 2.69
N PRO A 165 -9.12 -22.99 2.20
CA PRO A 165 -8.62 -24.33 2.50
C PRO A 165 -7.18 -24.48 2.00
N ILE A 166 -6.36 -25.26 2.70
CA ILE A 166 -4.91 -25.36 2.45
C ILE A 166 -4.62 -25.99 1.06
N GLU A 167 -5.54 -26.82 0.59
CA GLU A 167 -5.54 -27.49 -0.73
C GLU A 167 -5.67 -26.50 -1.89
N GLU A 168 -6.24 -25.31 -1.65
CA GLU A 168 -6.27 -24.23 -2.64
C GLU A 168 -4.91 -23.54 -2.75
N LEU A 169 -4.12 -23.53 -1.68
CA LEU A 169 -2.84 -22.82 -1.57
C LEU A 169 -1.64 -23.69 -1.97
N ILE A 170 -1.75 -25.02 -1.85
CA ILE A 170 -0.64 -25.98 -2.01
C ILE A 170 -0.93 -26.98 -3.14
N GLU A 171 0.08 -27.33 -3.93
CA GLU A 171 0.10 -28.44 -4.90
C GLU A 171 0.88 -29.64 -4.34
N GLY A 172 0.65 -30.83 -4.90
CA GLY A 172 1.43 -32.04 -4.56
C GLY A 172 0.84 -32.91 -3.45
N LEU A 173 -0.46 -32.77 -3.16
CA LEU A 173 -1.21 -33.62 -2.21
C LEU A 173 -1.71 -34.94 -2.82
N ASP A 174 -1.76 -35.04 -4.16
CA ASP A 174 -2.44 -36.13 -4.88
C ASP A 174 -1.54 -37.33 -5.23
N GLU A 175 -0.22 -37.17 -5.14
CA GLU A 175 0.74 -38.23 -5.46
C GLU A 175 1.23 -38.87 -4.15
N ASN A 176 1.47 -40.18 -4.13
CA ASN A 176 1.94 -40.99 -2.97
C ASN A 176 3.31 -40.53 -2.36
N ARG A 177 3.77 -39.32 -2.68
CA ARG A 177 4.89 -38.58 -2.12
C ARG A 177 4.42 -37.12 -1.94
N PRO A 178 4.10 -36.65 -0.72
CA PRO A 178 3.63 -35.29 -0.51
C PRO A 178 4.76 -34.29 -0.78
N ASN A 179 4.83 -33.78 -2.00
CA ASN A 179 5.80 -32.76 -2.39
C ASN A 179 5.11 -31.40 -2.32
N LEU A 180 4.87 -30.93 -1.10
CA LEU A 180 4.09 -29.72 -0.80
C LEU A 180 4.80 -28.48 -1.37
N ARG A 181 4.22 -27.86 -2.38
CA ARG A 181 4.70 -26.59 -2.95
C ARG A 181 3.55 -25.60 -2.98
N LEU A 182 3.78 -24.31 -2.68
CA LEU A 182 2.76 -23.30 -2.97
C LEU A 182 2.45 -23.33 -4.47
N LYS A 183 1.19 -23.07 -4.85
CA LYS A 183 0.83 -22.92 -6.27
C LYS A 183 1.48 -21.65 -6.83
N THR A 184 2.74 -21.76 -7.26
CA THR A 184 3.55 -20.61 -7.73
C THR A 184 3.35 -20.29 -9.21
N ARG A 185 2.74 -21.21 -9.97
CA ARG A 185 2.45 -21.02 -11.41
C ARG A 185 1.30 -20.04 -11.67
N VAL A 186 0.54 -19.69 -10.64
CA VAL A 186 -0.61 -18.77 -10.71
C VAL A 186 -0.52 -17.80 -9.53
N GLN A 187 -1.03 -16.58 -9.70
CA GLN A 187 -1.22 -15.65 -8.59
C GLN A 187 -2.08 -16.32 -7.50
N LEU A 188 -1.61 -16.30 -6.25
CA LEU A 188 -2.43 -16.72 -5.12
C LEU A 188 -3.18 -15.51 -4.54
N GLY A 189 -4.48 -15.69 -4.33
CA GLY A 189 -5.43 -14.61 -4.06
C GLY A 189 -6.14 -14.15 -5.35
N PRO A 190 -6.96 -13.08 -5.27
CA PRO A 190 -6.92 -12.06 -4.24
C PRO A 190 -7.62 -12.46 -2.94
N PHE A 191 -6.92 -12.33 -1.82
CA PHE A 191 -7.55 -12.34 -0.50
C PHE A 191 -8.08 -10.95 -0.22
N VAL A 192 -9.38 -10.82 0.01
CA VAL A 192 -10.05 -9.51 0.18
C VAL A 192 -10.56 -9.39 1.60
N GLY A 193 -10.42 -8.19 2.14
CA GLY A 193 -10.88 -7.81 3.46
C GLY A 193 -11.17 -6.32 3.54
N ALA A 194 -11.53 -5.87 4.73
CA ALA A 194 -11.75 -4.47 5.03
C ALA A 194 -11.04 -4.10 6.34
N PHE A 195 -10.47 -2.91 6.38
CA PHE A 195 -9.89 -2.31 7.56
C PHE A 195 -10.74 -1.12 7.98
N VAL A 196 -11.25 -1.18 9.20
CA VAL A 196 -12.18 -0.20 9.77
C VAL A 196 -11.44 0.65 10.79
N THR A 197 -11.41 1.96 10.56
CA THR A 197 -10.98 2.96 11.56
C THR A 197 -12.13 3.86 11.94
N SER A 198 -11.94 4.69 12.97
CA SER A 198 -12.94 5.69 13.37
C SER A 198 -13.14 6.81 12.33
N SER A 199 -12.16 7.07 11.46
CA SER A 199 -12.18 8.21 10.52
C SER A 199 -12.47 7.80 9.07
N ARG A 200 -11.97 6.66 8.61
CA ARG A 200 -12.10 6.18 7.22
C ARG A 200 -12.01 4.65 7.18
N HIS A 201 -12.93 4.04 6.45
CA HIS A 201 -12.88 2.61 6.19
C HIS A 201 -12.14 2.36 4.86
N LEU A 202 -11.35 1.30 4.81
CA LEU A 202 -10.54 0.92 3.66
C LEU A 202 -10.86 -0.51 3.25
N ASN A 203 -11.03 -0.74 1.96
CA ASN A 203 -10.91 -2.06 1.39
C ASN A 203 -9.42 -2.46 1.34
N ALA A 204 -9.14 -3.73 1.56
CA ALA A 204 -7.80 -4.28 1.57
C ALA A 204 -7.73 -5.56 0.74
N ARG A 205 -6.63 -5.73 0.00
CA ARG A 205 -6.36 -6.92 -0.80
C ARG A 205 -4.92 -7.37 -0.63
N PHE A 206 -4.73 -8.66 -0.35
CA PHE A 206 -3.43 -9.30 -0.31
C PHE A 206 -3.30 -10.29 -1.47
N ALA A 207 -2.15 -10.27 -2.13
CA ALA A 207 -1.84 -11.18 -3.23
C ALA A 207 -0.37 -11.61 -3.18
N TYR A 208 -0.15 -12.89 -3.50
CA TYR A 208 1.18 -13.48 -3.63
C TYR A 208 1.51 -13.74 -5.10
N ASN A 209 2.73 -13.39 -5.49
CA ASN A 209 3.24 -13.41 -6.86
C ASN A 209 2.30 -12.71 -7.85
N ARG A 210 1.76 -11.54 -7.46
CA ARG A 210 0.88 -10.75 -8.32
C ARG A 210 1.68 -10.25 -9.52
N ARG A 211 1.14 -10.53 -10.70
CA ARG A 211 1.71 -10.08 -11.97
C ARG A 211 1.18 -8.70 -12.32
N PHE A 212 2.09 -7.76 -12.55
CA PHE A 212 1.78 -6.44 -13.10
C PHE A 212 2.22 -6.42 -14.57
N ASP A 213 1.26 -6.54 -15.48
CA ASP A 213 1.50 -6.46 -16.92
C ASP A 213 1.72 -5.02 -17.38
N VAL A 214 2.40 -4.86 -18.51
CA VAL A 214 2.68 -3.54 -19.09
C VAL A 214 1.39 -2.96 -19.64
N SER A 215 1.08 -1.73 -19.26
CA SER A 215 -0.03 -0.98 -19.84
C SER A 215 0.38 0.47 -20.11
N SER A 216 0.09 0.94 -21.31
CA SER A 216 0.40 2.30 -21.76
C SER A 216 -0.56 3.36 -21.23
N GLN A 217 -1.76 2.98 -20.77
CA GLN A 217 -2.77 3.92 -20.27
C GLN A 217 -2.58 4.17 -18.78
N HIS A 218 -2.50 5.43 -18.34
CA HIS A 218 -2.28 5.78 -16.94
C HIS A 218 -3.35 5.20 -16.00
N GLU A 219 -4.61 5.30 -16.42
CA GLU A 219 -5.80 4.82 -15.71
C GLU A 219 -5.89 3.31 -15.54
N GLN A 220 -5.16 2.53 -16.34
CA GLN A 220 -5.17 1.08 -16.26
C GLN A 220 -4.14 0.56 -15.26
N PRO A 221 -4.43 -0.56 -14.57
CA PRO A 221 -3.48 -1.19 -13.67
C PRO A 221 -2.24 -1.70 -14.42
N GLY A 222 -1.20 -2.03 -13.65
CA GLY A 222 0.01 -2.66 -14.17
C GLY A 222 1.24 -1.80 -14.03
N SER A 223 2.22 -2.05 -14.89
CA SER A 223 3.51 -1.37 -14.90
C SER A 223 3.71 -0.52 -16.16
N TRP A 224 4.66 0.41 -16.10
CA TRP A 224 4.95 1.34 -17.20
C TRP A 224 5.69 0.70 -18.37
N THR A 225 6.70 -0.12 -18.10
CA THR A 225 7.69 -0.52 -19.12
C THR A 225 7.93 -2.01 -19.23
N ARG A 226 8.07 -2.71 -18.09
CA ARG A 226 8.32 -4.14 -18.03
C ARG A 226 7.38 -4.81 -17.08
N ARG A 227 7.06 -6.07 -17.36
CA ARG A 227 6.29 -6.90 -16.43
C ARG A 227 7.07 -7.09 -15.13
N LEU A 228 6.41 -6.89 -13.99
CA LEU A 228 7.01 -6.99 -12.66
C LEU A 228 6.19 -7.93 -11.78
N HIS A 229 6.87 -8.58 -10.84
CA HIS A 229 6.33 -9.65 -10.00
C HIS A 229 6.88 -9.51 -8.57
N PRO A 230 6.37 -8.56 -7.77
CA PRO A 230 6.66 -8.56 -6.34
C PRO A 230 6.14 -9.85 -5.68
N ASP A 231 6.90 -10.41 -4.76
CA ASP A 231 6.52 -11.65 -4.07
C ASP A 231 5.20 -11.45 -3.31
N TYR A 232 5.06 -10.33 -2.61
CA TYR A 232 3.84 -9.97 -1.90
C TYR A 232 3.38 -8.56 -2.24
N THR A 233 2.07 -8.39 -2.34
CA THR A 233 1.46 -7.07 -2.54
C THR A 233 0.24 -6.91 -1.66
N PHE A 234 0.27 -5.88 -0.82
CA PHE A 234 -0.92 -5.33 -0.19
C PHE A 234 -1.46 -4.17 -1.02
N THR A 235 -2.76 -4.11 -1.17
CA THR A 235 -3.48 -3.06 -1.89
C THR A 235 -4.58 -2.51 -1.01
N PHE A 236 -4.65 -1.18 -0.91
CA PHE A 236 -5.64 -0.49 -0.08
C PHE A 236 -6.34 0.59 -0.87
N TRP A 237 -7.65 0.75 -0.68
CA TRP A 237 -8.44 1.82 -1.28
C TRP A 237 -9.67 2.15 -0.41
N PRO A 238 -10.32 3.30 -0.59
CA PRO A 238 -11.46 3.68 0.25
C PRO A 238 -12.65 2.73 0.12
N GLU A 239 -13.31 2.43 1.24
CA GLU A 239 -14.61 1.77 1.22
C GLU A 239 -15.65 2.68 0.54
N GLY A 240 -16.54 2.10 -0.26
CA GLY A 240 -17.52 2.83 -1.08
C GLY A 240 -17.06 3.16 -2.50
N MET A 241 -15.83 2.79 -2.89
CA MET A 241 -15.36 2.82 -4.28
C MET A 241 -15.05 1.40 -4.76
N GLU A 242 -15.37 1.14 -6.03
CA GLU A 242 -14.88 -0.03 -6.75
C GLU A 242 -13.37 0.08 -6.99
N GLU A 243 -12.65 -1.04 -7.01
CA GLU A 243 -11.18 -1.04 -7.17
C GLU A 243 -10.77 -0.26 -8.45
N ALA A 244 -11.45 -0.51 -9.57
CA ALA A 244 -11.18 0.17 -10.84
C ALA A 244 -11.47 1.68 -10.79
N GLU A 245 -12.42 2.13 -9.97
CA GLU A 245 -12.67 3.56 -9.76
C GLU A 245 -11.57 4.19 -8.92
N ALA A 246 -11.20 3.54 -7.82
CA ALA A 246 -10.10 4.00 -6.97
C ALA A 246 -8.76 4.05 -7.74
N GLU A 247 -8.54 3.12 -8.69
CA GLU A 247 -7.40 3.19 -9.60
C GLU A 247 -7.45 4.46 -10.46
N ARG A 248 -8.56 4.72 -11.15
CA ARG A 248 -8.69 5.92 -12.02
C ARG A 248 -8.53 7.23 -11.26
N LEU A 249 -8.97 7.28 -10.00
CA LEU A 249 -8.90 8.46 -9.14
C LEU A 249 -7.60 8.55 -8.31
N GLU A 250 -6.59 7.72 -8.62
CA GLU A 250 -5.31 7.65 -7.89
C GLU A 250 -5.45 7.42 -6.37
N SER A 251 -6.60 6.94 -5.92
CA SER A 251 -6.93 6.73 -4.50
C SER A 251 -6.58 5.31 -4.02
N LEU A 252 -6.19 4.44 -4.95
CA LEU A 252 -5.67 3.11 -4.66
C LEU A 252 -4.17 3.17 -4.39
N VAL A 253 -3.70 2.40 -3.40
CA VAL A 253 -2.29 2.33 -3.01
C VAL A 253 -1.81 0.89 -2.97
N HIS A 254 -0.65 0.62 -3.59
CA HIS A 254 0.08 -0.64 -3.47
C HIS A 254 1.30 -0.52 -2.53
N VAL A 255 1.49 -1.53 -1.69
CA VAL A 255 2.69 -1.74 -0.87
C VAL A 255 3.24 -3.13 -1.15
N HIS A 256 4.49 -3.19 -1.58
CA HIS A 256 5.14 -4.41 -2.05
C HIS A 256 6.19 -4.92 -1.07
N PHE A 257 6.36 -6.23 -1.03
CA PHE A 257 7.40 -6.90 -0.28
C PHE A 257 8.06 -7.99 -1.13
N ASP A 258 9.37 -8.17 -0.96
CA ASP A 258 10.18 -9.21 -1.62
C ASP A 258 11.01 -9.95 -0.56
N ALA A 259 10.99 -11.27 -0.58
CA ALA A 259 11.72 -12.11 0.36
C ALA A 259 13.17 -12.32 -0.11
N LYS A 260 14.14 -12.07 0.77
CA LYS A 260 15.57 -12.22 0.49
C LYS A 260 16.26 -13.03 1.56
N TYR A 261 16.44 -14.32 1.28
CA TYR A 261 17.10 -15.24 2.21
C TYR A 261 18.62 -15.03 2.33
N ARG A 262 19.30 -14.63 1.24
CA ARG A 262 20.77 -14.44 1.21
C ARG A 262 21.26 -13.23 2.01
N VAL A 263 20.33 -12.43 2.52
CA VAL A 263 20.65 -11.24 3.30
C VAL A 263 20.60 -11.61 4.78
N GLU A 264 21.76 -11.61 5.43
CA GLU A 264 21.86 -11.93 6.86
C GLU A 264 22.01 -10.67 7.75
N SER A 265 22.35 -9.51 7.17
CA SER A 265 22.51 -8.25 7.92
C SER A 265 22.03 -7.02 7.13
N ILE A 266 21.65 -5.97 7.88
CA ILE A 266 21.17 -4.71 7.33
C ILE A 266 22.29 -3.85 6.72
N GLU A 267 23.50 -3.93 7.28
CA GLU A 267 24.70 -3.28 6.73
C GLU A 267 25.03 -3.84 5.34
N GLY A 268 24.75 -5.13 5.10
CA GLY A 268 24.88 -5.73 3.78
C GLY A 268 23.85 -5.21 2.77
N LEU A 269 22.64 -4.85 3.20
CA LEU A 269 21.62 -4.28 2.29
C LEU A 269 21.91 -2.82 1.95
N PHE A 270 22.21 -2.01 2.96
CA PHE A 270 22.23 -0.55 2.83
C PHE A 270 23.64 0.08 2.85
N GLY A 271 24.69 -0.73 3.02
CA GLY A 271 26.06 -0.27 3.20
C GLY A 271 26.30 0.27 4.62
N GLY A 272 27.47 0.00 5.19
CA GLY A 272 27.95 0.74 6.36
C GLY A 272 28.34 2.18 5.98
N ASN A 273 28.29 3.13 6.92
CA ASN A 273 28.75 4.52 6.73
C ASN A 273 30.29 4.62 6.55
N ALA A 274 30.87 3.88 5.61
CA ALA A 274 32.29 3.91 5.28
C ALA A 274 32.46 4.36 3.82
N THR A 275 33.19 5.47 3.70
CA THR A 275 33.84 6.06 2.53
C THR A 275 33.98 5.19 1.28
N ASP A 276 33.72 5.82 0.14
CA ASP A 276 34.01 5.35 -1.22
C ASP A 276 35.42 4.75 -1.36
N GLU A 277 35.58 3.45 -1.15
CA GLU A 277 36.66 2.65 -1.74
C GLU A 277 36.04 1.40 -2.36
N VAL A 278 36.12 1.38 -3.70
CA VAL A 278 35.69 0.29 -4.57
C VAL A 278 36.78 -0.77 -4.53
N ASP A 279 36.48 -1.96 -4.00
CA ASP A 279 36.99 -3.26 -4.50
C ASP A 279 36.64 -4.40 -3.51
N GLU A 280 35.47 -5.03 -3.65
CA GLU A 280 35.24 -6.48 -3.42
C GLU A 280 34.08 -6.98 -4.32
N GLU A 281 34.43 -7.37 -5.54
CA GLU A 281 33.52 -7.71 -6.65
C GLU A 281 32.98 -9.17 -6.58
N GLN A 282 31.93 -9.43 -5.79
CA GLN A 282 30.88 -10.40 -6.19
C GLN A 282 29.66 -10.42 -5.28
N ASP A 283 29.83 -10.29 -3.97
CA ASP A 283 28.73 -10.45 -3.00
C ASP A 283 27.96 -9.14 -2.74
N ASP A 284 28.60 -8.00 -2.98
CA ASP A 284 28.02 -6.66 -2.80
C ASP A 284 27.11 -6.22 -3.96
N ASN A 285 27.33 -6.79 -5.16
CA ASN A 285 26.57 -6.45 -6.36
C ASN A 285 25.11 -6.96 -6.29
N TYR A 286 24.90 -8.15 -5.72
CA TYR A 286 23.55 -8.73 -5.54
C TYR A 286 22.72 -7.93 -4.52
N LYS A 287 23.35 -7.40 -3.47
CA LYS A 287 22.67 -6.65 -2.40
C LYS A 287 22.20 -5.26 -2.88
N ARG A 288 23.02 -4.58 -3.71
CA ARG A 288 22.59 -3.37 -4.45
C ARG A 288 21.46 -3.66 -5.45
N GLN A 289 21.51 -4.81 -6.13
CA GLN A 289 20.49 -5.20 -7.10
C GLN A 289 19.11 -5.36 -6.46
N ASP A 290 19.04 -5.90 -5.23
CA ASP A 290 17.78 -6.07 -4.52
C ASP A 290 17.15 -4.74 -4.08
N LEU A 291 17.95 -3.76 -3.65
CA LEU A 291 17.45 -2.41 -3.40
C LEU A 291 17.01 -1.70 -4.67
N LEU A 292 17.78 -1.82 -5.75
CA LEU A 292 17.40 -1.29 -7.07
C LEU A 292 16.08 -1.90 -7.55
N LYS A 293 15.85 -3.18 -7.27
CA LYS A 293 14.58 -3.87 -7.54
C LYS A 293 13.43 -3.22 -6.77
N MET A 294 13.63 -2.83 -5.50
CA MET A 294 12.58 -2.16 -4.72
C MET A 294 12.27 -0.75 -5.23
N HIS A 295 13.29 0.02 -5.63
CA HIS A 295 13.10 1.29 -6.34
C HIS A 295 12.32 1.09 -7.64
N ALA A 296 12.69 0.07 -8.42
CA ALA A 296 12.00 -0.26 -9.66
C ALA A 296 10.53 -0.63 -9.40
N TYR A 297 10.22 -1.39 -8.35
CA TYR A 297 8.83 -1.69 -8.00
C TYR A 297 8.03 -0.45 -7.63
N ARG A 298 8.58 0.41 -6.77
CA ARG A 298 7.92 1.67 -6.37
C ARG A 298 7.64 2.58 -7.57
N ASP A 299 8.57 2.71 -8.50
CA ASP A 299 8.47 3.70 -9.58
C ASP A 299 7.84 3.13 -10.86
N ALA A 300 8.05 1.85 -11.16
CA ALA A 300 7.61 1.24 -12.41
C ALA A 300 6.23 0.56 -12.33
N ILE A 301 5.77 0.17 -11.13
CA ILE A 301 4.40 -0.29 -10.91
C ILE A 301 3.54 0.91 -10.56
N LYS A 302 2.40 1.07 -11.23
CA LYS A 302 1.51 2.22 -11.02
C LYS A 302 0.90 2.16 -9.62
N ARG A 303 0.73 3.33 -8.99
CA ARG A 303 0.13 3.48 -7.64
C ARG A 303 0.91 2.79 -6.52
N SER A 304 2.16 2.44 -6.77
CA SER A 304 3.05 1.85 -5.78
C SER A 304 3.70 2.92 -4.92
N HIS A 305 3.36 2.90 -3.63
CA HIS A 305 3.86 3.88 -2.67
C HIS A 305 4.90 3.29 -1.74
N GLY A 306 4.97 1.97 -1.60
CA GLY A 306 5.95 1.30 -0.75
C GLY A 306 6.53 0.05 -1.38
N ALA A 307 7.83 -0.17 -1.19
CA ALA A 307 8.50 -1.43 -1.55
C ALA A 307 9.57 -1.78 -0.50
N TYR A 308 9.48 -2.96 0.09
CA TYR A 308 10.30 -3.34 1.24
C TYR A 308 10.89 -4.75 1.08
N VAL A 309 12.05 -4.98 1.70
CA VAL A 309 12.70 -6.29 1.73
C VAL A 309 12.38 -7.02 3.04
N LEU A 310 12.05 -8.31 2.97
CA LEU A 310 11.94 -9.19 4.13
C LEU A 310 13.14 -10.15 4.14
N TYR A 311 13.90 -10.23 5.23
CA TYR A 311 15.12 -11.04 5.29
C TYR A 311 15.31 -11.75 6.65
N PRO A 312 16.01 -12.90 6.71
CA PRO A 312 16.14 -13.72 7.91
C PRO A 312 17.19 -13.18 8.91
N GLY A 313 16.99 -11.96 9.41
CA GLY A 313 17.87 -11.35 10.42
C GLY A 313 17.48 -11.72 11.85
N ARG A 314 18.40 -12.33 12.63
CA ARG A 314 18.16 -12.72 14.04
C ARG A 314 18.39 -11.60 15.08
N ARG A 315 19.08 -10.52 14.71
CA ARG A 315 19.51 -9.44 15.65
C ARG A 315 19.47 -8.03 15.08
N SER A 316 18.80 -7.82 13.95
CA SER A 316 18.89 -6.57 13.21
C SER A 316 17.66 -5.69 13.46
N SER A 317 17.88 -4.42 13.81
CA SER A 317 16.85 -3.38 13.83
C SER A 317 16.18 -3.27 12.46
N SER A 318 14.84 -3.28 12.38
CA SER A 318 14.15 -2.88 11.15
C SER A 318 14.58 -1.46 10.77
N VAL A 319 14.88 -1.23 9.49
CA VAL A 319 15.15 0.12 8.97
C VAL A 319 14.09 0.45 7.94
N THR A 320 13.23 1.38 8.32
CA THR A 320 12.38 2.11 7.39
C THR A 320 13.07 3.41 7.04
N PHE A 321 13.31 3.67 5.76
CA PHE A 321 13.82 4.98 5.32
C PHE A 321 12.69 6.00 5.36
N ARG A 322 12.46 6.57 6.54
CA ARG A 322 11.60 7.74 6.74
C ARG A 322 12.32 9.06 6.40
N GLY A 323 13.59 9.00 5.98
CA GLY A 323 14.42 10.20 5.78
C GLY A 323 14.13 10.98 4.49
N PHE A 324 13.61 10.33 3.44
CA PHE A 324 13.35 10.99 2.15
C PHE A 324 11.99 11.70 2.08
N PHE A 325 11.02 11.25 2.89
CA PHE A 325 9.68 11.80 2.97
C PHE A 325 9.30 12.00 4.44
N HIS A 326 8.68 13.13 4.78
CA HIS A 326 8.24 13.43 6.15
C HIS A 326 7.07 12.54 6.63
N GLU A 327 6.59 11.63 5.78
CA GLU A 327 5.48 10.71 6.01
C GLU A 327 5.93 9.26 5.82
N ILE A 328 5.14 8.30 6.32
CA ILE A 328 5.46 6.86 6.23
C ILE A 328 5.42 6.32 4.79
N LEU A 329 4.55 6.91 3.96
CA LEU A 329 4.47 6.65 2.53
C LEU A 329 4.64 7.98 1.76
N PRO A 330 5.30 7.93 0.58
CA PRO A 330 5.96 6.77 0.00
C PRO A 330 7.25 6.37 0.74
N GLY A 331 7.62 5.09 0.72
CA GLY A 331 8.71 4.57 1.54
C GLY A 331 9.43 3.33 0.99
N LEU A 332 10.66 3.14 1.45
CA LEU A 332 11.49 1.95 1.20
C LEU A 332 12.11 1.50 2.52
N GLY A 333 12.49 0.23 2.63
CA GLY A 333 13.13 -0.28 3.82
C GLY A 333 13.26 -1.79 3.84
N ALA A 334 13.69 -2.31 4.99
CA ALA A 334 13.80 -3.73 5.20
C ALA A 334 13.39 -4.14 6.62
N PHE A 335 12.79 -5.33 6.72
CA PHE A 335 12.36 -5.94 7.97
C PHE A 335 13.05 -7.28 8.16
N ALA A 336 13.70 -7.43 9.31
CA ALA A 336 14.30 -8.68 9.74
C ALA A 336 13.21 -9.59 10.33
N ILE A 337 12.91 -10.70 9.66
CA ILE A 337 11.90 -11.67 10.10
C ILE A 337 12.46 -13.08 9.95
N ALA A 338 12.54 -13.83 11.03
CA ALA A 338 13.09 -15.18 11.04
C ALA A 338 12.26 -16.13 11.91
N PRO A 339 12.15 -17.42 11.56
CA PRO A 339 11.53 -18.40 12.43
C PRO A 339 12.41 -18.66 13.66
N ASP A 340 11.80 -18.78 14.84
CA ASP A 340 12.47 -19.25 16.06
C ASP A 340 12.55 -20.78 16.14
N GLU A 341 13.10 -21.28 17.25
CA GLU A 341 13.22 -22.72 17.53
C GLU A 341 11.86 -23.45 17.58
N SER A 342 10.77 -22.73 17.82
CA SER A 342 9.39 -23.25 17.83
C SER A 342 8.68 -23.09 16.48
N GLY A 343 9.27 -22.33 15.55
CA GLY A 343 8.71 -21.96 14.25
C GLY A 343 7.91 -20.64 14.25
N ASP A 344 7.87 -19.92 15.36
CA ASP A 344 7.18 -18.63 15.49
C ASP A 344 8.02 -17.50 14.86
N ALA A 345 7.36 -16.49 14.29
CA ALA A 345 8.02 -15.42 13.55
C ALA A 345 8.63 -14.35 14.47
N GLN A 346 9.94 -14.44 14.72
CA GLN A 346 10.71 -13.37 15.36
C GLN A 346 10.83 -12.16 14.43
N GLY A 347 10.68 -10.96 14.98
CA GLY A 347 10.78 -9.70 14.24
C GLY A 347 9.50 -9.28 13.49
N MET A 348 8.50 -10.16 13.42
CA MET A 348 7.21 -9.86 12.77
C MET A 348 6.50 -8.65 13.39
N GLN A 349 6.63 -8.44 14.71
CA GLN A 349 6.02 -7.31 15.42
C GLN A 349 6.34 -5.95 14.78
N ALA A 350 7.60 -5.71 14.39
CA ALA A 350 7.98 -4.45 13.77
C ALA A 350 7.31 -4.22 12.40
N LEU A 351 7.06 -5.31 11.65
CA LEU A 351 6.30 -5.24 10.41
C LEU A 351 4.80 -5.01 10.69
N GLU A 352 4.24 -5.65 11.72
CA GLU A 352 2.83 -5.43 12.09
C GLU A 352 2.58 -3.99 12.50
N GLU A 353 3.45 -3.41 13.33
CA GLU A 353 3.40 -2.01 13.75
C GLU A 353 3.53 -1.06 12.55
N PHE A 354 4.46 -1.34 11.63
CA PHE A 354 4.60 -0.57 10.40
C PHE A 354 3.35 -0.61 9.52
N LEU A 355 2.75 -1.79 9.31
CA LEU A 355 1.55 -1.93 8.50
C LEU A 355 0.34 -1.24 9.17
N ASP A 356 0.24 -1.28 10.49
CA ASP A 356 -0.77 -0.53 11.25
C ASP A 356 -0.60 0.99 11.05
N GLU A 357 0.64 1.51 11.11
CA GLU A 357 0.92 2.92 10.81
C GLU A 357 0.60 3.30 9.36
N VAL A 358 0.87 2.42 8.38
CA VAL A 358 0.48 2.62 6.98
C VAL A 358 -1.03 2.74 6.85
N LEU A 359 -1.79 1.85 7.48
CA LEU A 359 -3.24 1.86 7.43
C LEU A 359 -3.81 3.14 8.06
N LEU A 360 -3.27 3.58 9.21
CA LEU A 360 -3.66 4.84 9.85
C LEU A 360 -3.32 6.07 8.98
N HIS A 361 -2.16 6.03 8.31
CA HIS A 361 -1.74 7.08 7.39
C HIS A 361 -2.71 7.18 6.19
N LEU A 362 -3.05 6.06 5.55
CA LEU A 362 -4.00 6.03 4.42
C LEU A 362 -5.45 6.36 4.84
N ALA A 363 -5.81 6.09 6.09
CA ALA A 363 -7.08 6.52 6.67
C ALA A 363 -7.14 8.04 6.92
N ASN A 364 -6.00 8.75 6.89
CA ASN A 364 -5.94 10.19 7.11
C ASN A 364 -5.88 10.97 5.80
N ARG A 365 -6.92 11.75 5.50
CA ARG A 365 -7.02 12.59 4.29
C ARG A 365 -6.23 13.90 4.35
N THR A 366 -5.55 14.20 5.46
CA THR A 366 -4.74 15.42 5.60
C THR A 366 -3.27 15.21 5.22
N THR A 367 -2.90 14.02 4.76
CA THR A 367 -1.52 13.66 4.41
C THR A 367 -1.06 14.37 3.13
N ALA A 368 0.24 14.58 3.01
CA ALA A 368 0.86 15.04 1.78
C ALA A 368 0.65 14.01 0.65
N GLN A 369 0.66 12.71 0.97
CA GLN A 369 0.33 11.65 0.02
C GLN A 369 -1.07 11.81 -0.60
N GLU A 370 -2.13 12.04 0.20
CA GLU A 370 -3.50 12.24 -0.32
C GLU A 370 -3.55 13.50 -1.22
N ARG A 371 -2.85 14.58 -0.83
CA ARG A 371 -2.76 15.81 -1.65
C ARG A 371 -2.06 15.54 -2.98
N ILE A 372 -0.95 14.80 -2.98
CA ILE A 372 -0.22 14.45 -4.22
C ILE A 372 -1.12 13.59 -5.13
N SER A 373 -1.73 12.54 -4.59
CA SER A 373 -2.66 11.67 -5.30
C SER A 373 -3.77 12.46 -5.99
N TYR A 374 -4.40 13.39 -5.27
CA TYR A 374 -5.44 14.26 -5.83
C TYR A 374 -4.94 15.07 -7.04
N HIS A 375 -3.78 15.73 -6.92
CA HIS A 375 -3.23 16.53 -8.01
C HIS A 375 -2.76 15.68 -9.20
N VAL A 376 -2.24 14.46 -8.97
CA VAL A 376 -1.91 13.52 -10.04
C VAL A 376 -3.17 13.09 -10.79
N SER A 377 -4.23 12.71 -10.06
CA SER A 377 -5.53 12.36 -10.64
C SER A 377 -6.07 13.50 -11.51
N GLU A 378 -6.12 14.73 -10.98
CA GLU A 378 -6.64 15.88 -11.73
C GLU A 378 -5.79 16.22 -12.96
N ALA A 379 -4.46 16.09 -12.86
CA ALA A 379 -3.54 16.40 -13.95
C ALA A 379 -3.63 15.42 -15.13
N TYR A 380 -3.82 14.12 -14.87
CA TYR A 380 -3.88 13.10 -15.92
C TYR A 380 -5.30 12.80 -16.42
N ARG A 381 -6.34 13.12 -15.64
CA ARG A 381 -7.74 12.94 -16.07
C ARG A 381 -8.10 13.86 -17.23
N LEU A 382 -7.71 15.14 -17.14
CA LEU A 382 -7.85 16.11 -18.21
C LEU A 382 -6.71 15.86 -19.20
N HIS A 383 -6.90 14.96 -20.17
CA HIS A 383 -5.94 14.64 -21.23
C HIS A 383 -5.71 15.86 -22.16
N GLU A 384 -5.15 16.92 -21.61
CA GLU A 384 -4.96 18.20 -22.29
C GLU A 384 -3.53 18.32 -22.79
N PRO A 385 -3.33 18.62 -24.08
CA PRO A 385 -1.99 18.81 -24.62
C PRO A 385 -1.33 20.02 -23.97
N ALA A 386 0.00 19.97 -23.87
CA ALA A 386 0.79 21.13 -23.49
C ALA A 386 0.50 22.30 -24.44
N VAL A 387 0.27 23.49 -23.87
CA VAL A 387 0.00 24.71 -24.64
C VAL A 387 1.32 25.34 -25.03
N ALA A 388 1.55 25.54 -26.32
CA ALA A 388 2.72 26.27 -26.80
C ALA A 388 2.53 27.78 -26.55
N TYR A 389 3.43 28.37 -25.76
CA TYR A 389 3.38 29.80 -25.42
C TYR A 389 4.62 30.59 -25.90
N GLY A 390 5.32 30.06 -26.91
CA GLY A 390 6.38 30.77 -27.64
C GLY A 390 7.52 31.25 -26.74
N ALA A 391 7.99 32.48 -26.96
CA ALA A 391 9.10 33.09 -26.24
C ALA A 391 8.71 33.74 -24.88
N VAL A 392 7.45 33.60 -24.44
CA VAL A 392 7.02 34.17 -23.16
C VAL A 392 7.67 33.41 -22.01
N THR A 393 8.43 34.12 -21.17
CA THR A 393 9.03 33.55 -19.98
C THR A 393 8.03 33.54 -18.83
N LEU A 394 7.55 32.35 -18.45
CA LEU A 394 6.73 32.16 -17.26
C LEU A 394 7.62 32.04 -16.02
N PRO A 395 7.28 32.69 -14.89
CA PRO A 395 8.11 32.67 -13.69
C PRO A 395 8.11 31.29 -13.02
N GLU A 396 9.27 30.84 -12.53
CA GLU A 396 9.36 29.66 -11.67
C GLU A 396 9.09 29.99 -10.19
N LYS A 397 9.26 31.25 -9.81
CA LYS A 397 9.09 31.78 -8.44
C LYS A 397 7.80 32.58 -8.29
N ASP A 398 7.21 32.54 -7.10
CA ASP A 398 5.98 33.26 -6.80
C ASP A 398 6.17 34.78 -6.88
N ILE A 399 5.18 35.49 -7.44
CA ILE A 399 5.23 36.95 -7.66
C ILE A 399 5.13 37.74 -6.35
N TYR A 400 4.66 37.14 -5.26
CA TYR A 400 4.50 37.78 -3.96
C TYR A 400 5.65 37.45 -3.00
N ALA A 401 6.34 36.32 -3.20
CA ALA A 401 7.41 35.83 -2.33
C ALA A 401 8.35 34.86 -3.07
N GLU A 402 9.57 35.32 -3.39
CA GLU A 402 10.51 34.62 -4.28
C GLU A 402 11.06 33.29 -3.75
N GLU A 403 10.89 33.01 -2.46
CA GLU A 403 11.24 31.75 -1.82
C GLU A 403 10.25 30.61 -2.13
N PHE A 404 9.05 30.95 -2.61
CA PHE A 404 8.04 29.98 -3.00
C PHE A 404 8.01 29.76 -4.52
N ARG A 405 7.61 28.57 -4.94
CA ARG A 405 7.37 28.24 -6.34
C ARG A 405 6.09 28.91 -6.84
N ALA A 406 6.12 29.46 -8.05
CA ALA A 406 4.92 29.97 -8.70
C ALA A 406 3.91 28.83 -9.00
N PRO A 407 2.59 29.10 -8.93
CA PRO A 407 1.58 28.14 -9.33
C PRO A 407 1.74 27.81 -10.82
N PRO A 408 1.45 26.56 -11.23
CA PRO A 408 1.43 26.22 -12.64
C PRO A 408 0.36 27.05 -13.38
N PRO A 409 0.50 27.32 -14.69
CA PRO A 409 -0.45 28.14 -15.45
C PRO A 409 -1.90 27.61 -15.44
N ALA A 410 -2.10 26.32 -15.17
CA ALA A 410 -3.45 25.74 -15.00
C ALA A 410 -4.13 26.16 -13.68
N GLU A 411 -3.35 26.59 -12.69
CA GLU A 411 -3.81 27.03 -11.37
C GLU A 411 -3.71 28.55 -11.17
N ASP A 412 -2.95 29.23 -12.00
CA ASP A 412 -2.88 30.69 -12.07
C ASP A 412 -4.11 31.24 -12.80
N MET A 413 -4.91 32.06 -12.12
CA MET A 413 -6.18 32.55 -12.64
C MET A 413 -6.06 33.97 -13.20
N VAL A 414 -6.63 34.17 -14.39
CA VAL A 414 -6.71 35.46 -15.08
C VAL A 414 -8.13 36.00 -14.97
N LEU A 415 -8.26 37.21 -14.44
CA LEU A 415 -9.51 37.97 -14.40
C LEU A 415 -9.71 38.78 -15.67
N PHE A 416 -10.91 38.69 -16.26
CA PHE A 416 -11.29 39.50 -17.40
C PHE A 416 -12.07 40.72 -16.93
N ALA A 417 -11.35 41.82 -16.70
CA ALA A 417 -11.91 43.07 -16.22
C ALA A 417 -12.44 43.91 -17.39
N TRP A 418 -13.70 44.32 -17.31
CA TRP A 418 -14.32 45.14 -18.35
C TRP A 418 -13.98 46.62 -18.19
N TYR A 419 -13.63 47.30 -19.27
CA TYR A 419 -13.47 48.75 -19.33
C TYR A 419 -14.39 49.37 -20.40
N ARG A 420 -14.96 50.54 -20.08
CA ARG A 420 -15.82 51.33 -20.97
C ARG A 420 -15.04 52.39 -21.74
N THR A 421 -14.04 52.99 -21.10
CA THR A 421 -13.34 54.17 -21.62
C THR A 421 -11.83 53.98 -21.57
N ASP A 422 -11.11 54.67 -22.45
CA ASP A 422 -9.65 54.63 -22.48
C ASP A 422 -9.03 55.14 -21.16
N ALA A 423 -9.72 56.04 -20.46
CA ALA A 423 -9.26 56.51 -19.17
C ALA A 423 -9.29 55.41 -18.09
N GLN A 424 -10.27 54.49 -18.13
CA GLN A 424 -10.29 53.30 -17.27
C GLN A 424 -9.20 52.30 -17.66
N ARG A 425 -8.92 52.17 -18.96
CA ARG A 425 -7.81 51.34 -19.46
C ARG A 425 -6.46 51.87 -19.00
N HIS A 426 -6.18 53.15 -19.21
CA HIS A 426 -4.94 53.80 -18.78
C HIS A 426 -4.75 53.77 -17.25
N LEU A 427 -5.85 53.82 -16.49
CA LEU A 427 -5.81 53.65 -15.04
C LEU A 427 -5.30 52.26 -14.64
N ALA A 428 -5.76 51.20 -15.32
CA ALA A 428 -5.35 49.83 -15.04
C ALA A 428 -3.92 49.55 -15.53
N GLU A 429 -3.51 50.11 -16.66
CA GLU A 429 -2.19 49.98 -17.28
C GLU A 429 -1.09 50.86 -16.63
N SER A 430 -1.40 51.61 -15.57
CA SER A 430 -0.39 52.35 -14.79
C SER A 430 0.45 51.41 -13.92
N ASN A 431 1.73 51.77 -13.65
CA ASN A 431 2.59 51.05 -12.70
C ASN A 431 2.01 51.00 -11.28
N GLU A 432 1.19 52.00 -10.91
CA GLU A 432 0.41 52.00 -9.67
C GLU A 432 -1.09 51.85 -9.96
N GLY A 433 -1.43 51.06 -10.97
CA GLY A 433 -2.77 50.96 -11.52
C GLY A 433 -3.79 50.28 -10.63
N PHE A 434 -5.04 50.45 -11.07
CA PHE A 434 -6.23 49.90 -10.45
C PHE A 434 -7.17 49.34 -11.51
N ALA A 435 -7.64 48.10 -11.31
CA ALA A 435 -8.71 47.49 -12.08
C ALA A 435 -9.86 47.12 -11.14
N TYR A 436 -11.10 47.22 -11.61
CA TYR A 436 -12.27 46.88 -10.80
C TYR A 436 -13.35 46.18 -11.60
N VAL A 437 -14.11 45.33 -10.93
CA VAL A 437 -15.22 44.56 -11.51
C VAL A 437 -16.45 44.63 -10.61
N ARG A 438 -17.62 44.57 -11.22
CA ARG A 438 -18.89 44.61 -10.49
C ARG A 438 -19.20 43.23 -9.94
N LEU A 439 -19.41 43.16 -8.63
CA LEU A 439 -19.69 41.93 -7.92
C LEU A 439 -21.19 41.62 -7.85
N GLY A 440 -22.03 42.64 -7.70
CA GLY A 440 -23.48 42.49 -7.63
C GLY A 440 -24.13 43.58 -6.79
N LEU A 441 -25.43 43.42 -6.53
CA LEU A 441 -26.18 44.28 -5.60
C LEU A 441 -25.95 43.84 -4.16
N ARG A 442 -25.90 44.82 -3.26
CA ARG A 442 -25.78 44.65 -1.80
C ARG A 442 -27.06 44.05 -1.22
N ALA A 443 -28.22 44.47 -1.72
CA ALA A 443 -29.52 43.91 -1.37
C ALA A 443 -29.79 42.65 -2.23
N GLY A 444 -29.10 41.55 -1.92
CA GLY A 444 -29.24 40.27 -2.63
C GLY A 444 -28.24 39.23 -2.15
N ALA A 445 -28.42 37.98 -2.57
CA ALA A 445 -27.41 36.94 -2.36
C ALA A 445 -26.23 37.19 -3.31
N PHE A 446 -25.05 37.43 -2.75
CA PHE A 446 -23.83 37.68 -3.51
C PHE A 446 -23.09 36.36 -3.75
N HIS A 447 -22.96 35.95 -5.01
CA HIS A 447 -22.19 34.76 -5.41
C HIS A 447 -20.81 35.17 -5.93
N VAL A 448 -19.77 34.92 -5.13
CA VAL A 448 -18.36 35.07 -5.53
C VAL A 448 -17.93 33.79 -6.23
N HIS A 449 -17.42 33.91 -7.46
CA HIS A 449 -16.78 32.77 -8.12
C HIS A 449 -15.57 32.28 -7.28
N PRO A 450 -15.44 30.98 -6.94
CA PRO A 450 -14.37 30.48 -6.06
C PRO A 450 -12.95 30.86 -6.51
N ASN A 451 -12.71 30.85 -7.83
CA ASN A 451 -11.42 31.22 -8.40
C ASN A 451 -11.08 32.72 -8.34
N LEU A 452 -12.01 33.61 -7.94
CA LEU A 452 -11.75 35.06 -7.90
C LEU A 452 -10.67 35.42 -6.89
N ALA A 453 -10.60 34.70 -5.76
CA ALA A 453 -9.55 34.88 -4.77
C ALA A 453 -8.17 34.39 -5.23
N ARG A 454 -8.13 33.53 -6.26
CA ARG A 454 -6.90 32.96 -6.83
C ARG A 454 -6.34 33.78 -7.99
N VAL A 455 -7.02 34.86 -8.37
CA VAL A 455 -6.59 35.73 -9.47
C VAL A 455 -5.24 36.33 -9.16
N ARG A 456 -4.33 36.27 -10.14
CA ARG A 456 -3.01 36.90 -10.09
C ARG A 456 -2.73 37.78 -11.30
N HIS A 457 -3.46 37.56 -12.39
CA HIS A 457 -3.35 38.33 -13.62
C HIS A 457 -4.70 38.93 -14.01
N ILE A 458 -4.67 40.06 -14.71
CA ILE A 458 -5.87 40.71 -15.26
C ILE A 458 -5.66 40.93 -16.75
N LEU A 459 -6.66 40.54 -17.54
CA LEU A 459 -6.81 40.92 -18.93
C LEU A 459 -7.96 41.92 -19.06
N LEU A 460 -7.71 43.05 -19.72
CA LEU A 460 -8.74 44.07 -19.93
C LEU A 460 -9.56 43.73 -21.17
N ARG A 461 -10.88 43.91 -21.09
CA ARG A 461 -11.80 43.70 -22.23
C ARG A 461 -12.83 44.81 -22.37
N THR A 462 -13.36 45.03 -23.57
CA THR A 462 -14.42 46.02 -23.81
C THR A 462 -15.56 45.43 -24.65
N SER A 463 -16.49 46.28 -25.10
CA SER A 463 -17.64 45.87 -25.93
C SER A 463 -17.21 45.17 -27.21
N GLY A 464 -18.02 44.23 -27.68
CA GLY A 464 -17.74 43.47 -28.91
C GLY A 464 -16.75 42.31 -28.74
N GLY A 465 -16.30 42.02 -27.51
CA GLY A 465 -15.35 40.94 -27.24
C GLY A 465 -13.88 41.35 -27.42
N LEU A 466 -13.61 42.61 -27.77
CA LEU A 466 -12.29 43.20 -27.88
C LEU A 466 -11.52 43.06 -26.56
N VAL A 467 -10.27 42.62 -26.63
CA VAL A 467 -9.36 42.52 -25.47
C VAL A 467 -8.12 43.38 -25.68
N ALA A 468 -7.64 44.01 -24.60
CA ALA A 468 -6.43 44.80 -24.66
C ALA A 468 -5.19 43.88 -24.84
N PRO A 469 -4.12 44.35 -25.50
CA PRO A 469 -2.86 43.63 -25.55
C PRO A 469 -2.24 43.50 -24.15
N GLY A 470 -1.47 42.43 -23.98
CA GLY A 470 -0.71 42.10 -22.79
C GLY A 470 -1.54 41.64 -21.60
N LEU A 471 -0.90 41.60 -20.44
CA LEU A 471 -1.51 41.26 -19.15
C LEU A 471 -1.05 42.25 -18.09
N LEU A 472 -1.90 42.40 -17.08
CA LEU A 472 -1.55 43.08 -15.85
C LEU A 472 -1.31 42.02 -14.77
N THR A 473 -0.33 42.24 -13.90
CA THR A 473 -0.10 41.41 -12.71
C THR A 473 -0.58 42.14 -11.46
N LEU A 474 -1.07 41.39 -10.47
CA LEU A 474 -1.47 41.96 -9.20
C LEU A 474 -0.25 42.37 -8.36
N ARG A 475 -0.35 43.51 -7.69
CA ARG A 475 0.69 44.03 -6.78
C ARG A 475 0.57 43.48 -5.36
N GLU A 476 -0.62 43.03 -4.98
CA GLU A 476 -0.92 42.39 -3.69
C GLU A 476 -1.89 41.22 -3.93
N PRO A 477 -1.89 40.17 -3.08
CA PRO A 477 -2.82 39.05 -3.22
C PRO A 477 -4.25 39.48 -2.91
N GLY A 478 -5.19 38.99 -3.73
CA GLY A 478 -6.64 39.22 -3.53
C GLY A 478 -7.14 40.58 -4.01
N PHE A 479 -8.31 40.98 -3.49
CA PHE A 479 -9.00 42.21 -3.85
C PHE A 479 -9.69 42.84 -2.65
N ARG A 480 -10.02 44.12 -2.76
CA ARG A 480 -10.76 44.87 -1.74
C ARG A 480 -12.18 45.10 -2.22
N VAL A 481 -13.15 44.95 -1.32
CA VAL A 481 -14.57 45.16 -1.64
C VAL A 481 -14.99 46.56 -1.21
N TYR A 482 -15.62 47.29 -2.13
CA TYR A 482 -16.11 48.64 -1.89
C TYR A 482 -17.55 48.79 -2.40
N THR A 483 -18.35 49.61 -1.72
CA THR A 483 -19.55 50.17 -2.35
C THR A 483 -19.16 51.11 -3.47
N ARG A 484 -20.14 51.49 -4.30
CA ARG A 484 -19.93 52.48 -5.35
C ARG A 484 -19.30 53.78 -4.80
N GLU A 485 -19.88 54.35 -3.76
CA GLU A 485 -19.37 55.60 -3.17
C GLU A 485 -17.95 55.47 -2.64
N GLN A 486 -17.66 54.39 -1.91
CA GLN A 486 -16.32 54.15 -1.36
C GLN A 486 -15.28 53.96 -2.46
N LEU A 487 -15.61 53.24 -3.53
CA LEU A 487 -14.71 53.06 -4.66
C LEU A 487 -14.37 54.39 -5.31
N ARG A 488 -15.36 55.29 -5.44
CA ARG A 488 -15.17 56.65 -5.96
C ARG A 488 -14.12 57.40 -5.16
N ASP A 489 -14.24 57.37 -3.84
CA ASP A 489 -13.37 58.12 -2.95
C ASP A 489 -11.94 57.57 -2.99
N VAL A 490 -11.79 56.25 -3.01
CA VAL A 490 -10.49 55.58 -3.16
C VAL A 490 -9.82 55.98 -4.48
N LEU A 491 -10.56 55.94 -5.60
CA LEU A 491 -10.03 56.33 -6.91
C LEU A 491 -9.72 57.83 -6.99
N ARG A 492 -10.54 58.72 -6.41
CA ARG A 492 -10.24 60.16 -6.37
C ARG A 492 -8.94 60.45 -5.60
N GLN A 493 -8.73 59.77 -4.49
CA GLN A 493 -7.53 59.93 -3.67
C GLN A 493 -6.26 59.40 -4.33
N HIS A 494 -6.33 58.23 -4.98
CA HIS A 494 -5.13 57.51 -5.45
C HIS A 494 -4.88 57.58 -6.96
N ALA A 495 -5.90 57.86 -7.78
CA ALA A 495 -5.82 57.79 -9.23
C ALA A 495 -5.85 59.15 -9.96
N ARG A 496 -5.63 60.26 -9.22
CA ARG A 496 -5.64 61.65 -9.74
C ARG A 496 -6.85 61.98 -10.64
N GLY A 497 -8.00 61.34 -10.40
CA GLY A 497 -9.26 61.60 -11.11
C GLY A 497 -9.39 61.01 -12.53
N ALA A 498 -8.39 60.35 -13.10
CA ALA A 498 -8.40 59.94 -14.52
C ALA A 498 -9.54 58.95 -14.86
N GLY A 499 -9.88 58.01 -13.96
CA GLY A 499 -10.98 57.06 -14.17
C GLY A 499 -12.35 57.50 -13.65
N VAL A 500 -12.43 58.65 -12.98
CA VAL A 500 -13.62 59.06 -12.19
C VAL A 500 -14.65 59.80 -13.05
N ALA A 501 -14.21 60.68 -13.95
CA ALA A 501 -15.10 61.52 -14.77
C ALA A 501 -16.00 60.70 -15.73
N ALA A 502 -15.54 59.54 -16.21
CA ALA A 502 -16.34 58.66 -17.06
C ALA A 502 -17.42 57.88 -16.28
N TRP A 503 -17.15 57.57 -15.00
CA TRP A 503 -18.05 56.81 -14.14
C TRP A 503 -19.19 57.65 -13.55
N GLU A 504 -19.00 58.98 -13.51
CA GLU A 504 -19.99 59.97 -13.05
C GLU A 504 -21.17 60.17 -14.02
N SER A 505 -21.01 59.83 -15.31
CA SER A 505 -22.05 60.03 -16.33
C SER A 505 -23.15 58.95 -16.38
N ASP A 506 -22.99 57.86 -15.63
CA ASP A 506 -23.79 56.64 -15.74
C ASP A 506 -24.61 56.44 -14.44
N VAL A 507 -25.64 57.28 -14.26
CA VAL A 507 -26.54 57.24 -13.09
C VAL A 507 -27.77 56.40 -13.43
N ALA A 508 -27.86 55.21 -12.85
CA ALA A 508 -29.11 54.48 -12.68
C ALA A 508 -29.55 54.59 -11.21
N ILE A 509 -30.87 54.51 -10.97
CA ILE A 509 -31.52 54.82 -9.68
C ILE A 509 -31.07 53.88 -8.53
N ASP A 510 -30.53 52.70 -8.86
CA ASP A 510 -30.05 51.69 -7.89
C ASP A 510 -28.51 51.57 -7.82
N ALA A 511 -27.77 52.59 -8.29
CA ALA A 511 -26.31 52.49 -8.49
C ALA A 511 -25.49 52.36 -7.19
N ASP A 512 -25.94 52.95 -6.08
CA ASP A 512 -25.19 52.96 -4.81
C ASP A 512 -25.25 51.62 -4.05
N ASP A 513 -26.20 50.76 -4.41
CA ASP A 513 -26.31 49.41 -3.86
C ASP A 513 -25.35 48.43 -4.52
N TYR A 514 -24.61 48.80 -5.58
CA TYR A 514 -23.63 47.89 -6.17
C TYR A 514 -22.33 47.84 -5.37
N ILE A 515 -21.83 46.62 -5.21
CA ILE A 515 -20.50 46.33 -4.67
C ILE A 515 -19.52 46.00 -5.80
N TYR A 516 -18.27 46.40 -5.59
CA TYR A 516 -17.17 46.27 -6.54
C TYR A 516 -15.96 45.63 -5.88
N ALA A 517 -15.25 44.78 -6.63
CA ALA A 517 -13.92 44.30 -6.26
C ALA A 517 -12.88 45.19 -6.94
N LEU A 518 -12.00 45.79 -6.13
CA LEU A 518 -10.86 46.60 -6.58
C LEU A 518 -9.58 45.78 -6.46
N PHE A 519 -8.84 45.71 -7.56
CA PHE A 519 -7.56 45.05 -7.71
C PHE A 519 -6.48 46.10 -7.95
N ARG A 520 -5.36 45.98 -7.23
CA ARG A 520 -4.17 46.79 -7.48
C ARG A 520 -3.26 46.04 -8.45
N CYS A 521 -3.02 46.64 -9.60
CA CYS A 521 -2.32 45.98 -10.70
C CYS A 521 -1.21 46.86 -11.25
N ARG A 522 -0.39 46.27 -12.13
CA ARG A 522 0.60 46.94 -12.97
C ARG A 522 0.78 46.15 -14.27
N PRO A 523 1.27 46.74 -15.36
CA PRO A 523 1.64 46.00 -16.56
C PRO A 523 2.64 44.88 -16.25
N ASP A 524 2.39 43.71 -16.79
CA ASP A 524 3.35 42.62 -16.79
C ASP A 524 4.22 42.72 -18.04
N PHE A 525 5.48 43.15 -17.86
CA PHE A 525 6.42 43.36 -18.95
C PHE A 525 6.67 42.09 -19.77
N ARG A 526 6.45 40.90 -19.19
CA ARG A 526 6.63 39.60 -19.88
C ARG A 526 5.57 39.36 -20.96
N PHE A 527 4.43 40.04 -20.84
CA PHE A 527 3.32 39.96 -21.78
C PHE A 527 3.13 41.26 -22.56
N ALA A 528 4.01 42.26 -22.47
CA ALA A 528 3.79 43.60 -23.02
C ALA A 528 3.36 43.61 -24.51
N ASP A 529 3.97 42.74 -25.32
CA ASP A 529 3.71 42.65 -26.76
C ASP A 529 2.70 41.55 -27.13
N GLN A 530 2.06 40.91 -26.14
CA GLN A 530 1.16 39.78 -26.40
C GLN A 530 -0.18 40.26 -26.94
N ILE A 531 -0.53 39.80 -28.15
CA ILE A 531 -1.85 40.02 -28.74
C ILE A 531 -2.71 38.77 -28.52
N TRP A 532 -4.02 38.94 -28.39
CA TRP A 532 -4.97 37.86 -28.12
C TRP A 532 -6.04 37.78 -29.21
N HIS A 533 -6.37 36.57 -29.65
CA HIS A 533 -7.49 36.29 -30.54
C HIS A 533 -8.82 36.36 -29.78
N GLU A 534 -9.53 37.45 -29.95
CA GLU A 534 -10.76 37.80 -29.22
C GLU A 534 -11.85 36.72 -29.24
N GLN A 535 -12.18 36.20 -30.43
CA GLN A 535 -13.18 35.15 -30.58
C GLN A 535 -12.78 33.90 -29.79
N ARG A 536 -11.51 33.52 -29.88
CA ARG A 536 -10.97 32.34 -29.19
C ARG A 536 -10.96 32.51 -27.68
N VAL A 537 -10.65 33.70 -27.18
CA VAL A 537 -10.73 34.03 -25.76
C VAL A 537 -12.15 33.81 -25.24
N MET A 538 -13.16 34.32 -25.96
CA MET A 538 -14.56 34.19 -25.54
C MET A 538 -15.03 32.73 -25.55
N GLU A 539 -14.67 31.95 -26.56
CA GLU A 539 -14.96 30.50 -26.62
C GLU A 539 -14.40 29.76 -25.40
N LEU A 540 -13.15 30.06 -25.02
CA LEU A 540 -12.47 29.40 -23.89
C LEU A 540 -13.11 29.76 -22.54
N ILE A 541 -13.51 31.02 -22.37
CA ILE A 541 -14.24 31.47 -21.17
C ILE A 541 -15.57 30.73 -21.06
N GLU A 542 -16.33 30.66 -22.14
CA GLU A 542 -17.63 29.97 -22.13
C GLU A 542 -17.47 28.48 -21.84
N ALA A 543 -16.48 27.82 -22.45
CA ALA A 543 -16.16 26.43 -22.15
C ALA A 543 -15.81 26.23 -20.67
N PHE A 544 -14.96 27.08 -20.09
CA PHE A 544 -14.56 26.99 -18.68
C PHE A 544 -15.73 27.17 -17.71
N GLU A 545 -16.63 28.12 -18.00
CA GLU A 545 -17.81 28.41 -17.17
C GLU A 545 -18.91 27.34 -17.26
N THR A 546 -18.89 26.48 -18.29
CA THR A 546 -19.84 25.37 -18.43
C THR A 546 -19.50 24.12 -17.62
N ASP A 547 -18.25 23.98 -17.14
CA ASP A 547 -17.85 22.90 -16.22
C ASP A 547 -18.67 23.00 -14.93
N ALA A 548 -19.30 21.89 -14.50
CA ALA A 548 -20.13 21.84 -13.29
C ALA A 548 -19.42 22.35 -12.02
N ARG A 549 -18.09 22.29 -11.96
CA ARG A 549 -17.27 22.82 -10.85
C ARG A 549 -17.15 24.35 -10.86
N ASN A 550 -17.33 24.96 -12.03
CA ASN A 550 -17.22 26.41 -12.26
C ASN A 550 -18.57 27.04 -12.66
N LYS A 551 -19.62 26.21 -12.82
CA LYS A 551 -20.96 26.64 -13.22
C LYS A 551 -21.59 27.45 -12.10
N LEU A 552 -21.91 28.70 -12.41
CA LEU A 552 -22.63 29.59 -11.50
C LEU A 552 -24.04 29.03 -11.23
N ILE A 553 -24.43 28.99 -9.96
CA ILE A 553 -25.81 28.64 -9.54
C ILE A 553 -26.70 29.81 -9.95
N GLU A 554 -27.54 29.58 -10.96
CA GLU A 554 -28.55 30.50 -11.53
C GLU A 554 -28.00 31.76 -12.25
N ASN A 555 -28.32 31.85 -13.53
CA ASN A 555 -28.00 32.97 -14.41
C ASN A 555 -28.83 34.22 -14.04
N VAL A 556 -28.40 34.95 -13.00
CA VAL A 556 -28.89 36.32 -12.78
C VAL A 556 -28.24 37.21 -13.84
N GLY A 557 -28.95 37.41 -14.96
CA GLY A 557 -28.69 38.42 -15.99
C GLY A 557 -27.24 38.91 -16.13
N ARG A 558 -26.40 38.15 -16.86
CA ARG A 558 -25.00 38.53 -17.13
C ARG A 558 -24.96 39.87 -17.89
N THR A 559 -24.57 40.94 -17.22
CA THR A 559 -24.20 42.23 -17.84
C THR A 559 -22.69 42.30 -18.09
N SER A 560 -22.24 43.13 -19.04
CA SER A 560 -20.82 43.29 -19.40
C SER A 560 -19.83 43.54 -18.25
N PRO A 561 -20.17 44.18 -17.11
CA PRO A 561 -19.23 44.45 -16.02
C PRO A 561 -19.02 43.31 -15.00
N TYR A 562 -19.66 42.14 -15.16
CA TYR A 562 -19.39 41.00 -14.27
C TYR A 562 -18.01 40.36 -14.54
N PRO A 563 -17.30 39.93 -13.48
CA PRO A 563 -16.01 39.27 -13.60
C PRO A 563 -16.17 37.93 -14.32
N ARG A 564 -15.24 37.66 -15.23
CA ARG A 564 -15.03 36.33 -15.81
C ARG A 564 -13.62 35.87 -15.51
N ILE A 565 -13.41 34.57 -15.41
CA ILE A 565 -12.13 33.99 -14.98
C ILE A 565 -11.77 32.86 -15.93
N LEU A 566 -10.49 32.75 -16.26
CA LEU A 566 -9.92 31.65 -17.03
C LEU A 566 -8.53 31.32 -16.47
N PRO A 567 -8.10 30.05 -16.44
CA PRO A 567 -6.72 29.71 -16.16
C PRO A 567 -5.77 30.32 -17.20
N LEU A 568 -4.59 30.76 -16.75
CA LEU A 568 -3.57 31.33 -17.63
C LEU A 568 -3.20 30.36 -18.75
N ARG A 569 -3.08 29.06 -18.45
CA ARG A 569 -2.83 28.01 -19.45
C ARG A 569 -3.83 28.06 -20.60
N ASP A 570 -5.11 28.22 -20.30
CA ASP A 570 -6.15 28.22 -21.32
C ASP A 570 -6.15 29.52 -22.10
N LEU A 571 -5.92 30.66 -21.44
CA LEU A 571 -5.73 31.94 -22.14
C LEU A 571 -4.57 31.89 -23.14
N LEU A 572 -3.47 31.21 -22.81
CA LEU A 572 -2.33 31.03 -23.71
C LEU A 572 -2.69 30.30 -25.01
N LYS A 573 -3.82 29.57 -25.08
CA LYS A 573 -4.34 28.95 -26.31
C LYS A 573 -4.91 29.98 -27.29
N ALA A 574 -5.18 31.20 -26.85
CA ALA A 574 -5.75 32.29 -27.65
C ALA A 574 -4.71 33.36 -28.03
N ARG A 575 -3.41 33.05 -27.97
CA ARG A 575 -2.35 33.97 -28.42
C ARG A 575 -2.44 34.21 -29.93
N GLY A 576 -2.30 35.47 -30.31
CA GLY A 576 -2.27 35.97 -31.69
C GLY A 576 -0.91 35.94 -32.36
#